data_AF-A0A3D4E9J2-F1
#
_entry.id   AF-A0A3D4E9J2-F1
#
_cell.length_a   1.000
_cell.length_b   1.000
_cell.length_c   1.000
_cell.angle_alpha   90.00
_cell.angle_beta   90.00
_cell.angle_gamma   90.00
#
_symmetry.space_group_name_H-M   'P 1'
#
loop_
_entity.id
_entity.type
_entity.pdbx_description
1 polymer ?
#
loop_
_entity_poly.entity_id
_entity_poly.type
_entity_poly.pdbx_seq_one_letter_code
_entity_poly.pdbx_strand_id
1 'polypeptide(L)'
;MGLNALWVSNEVEVITGGRSTMPWEAVDLTIRQDDVRPGDLFFASAEDNLHHVFELGASAAVVSHGMSVPADIADQYPLLQVSCVYEALRALARAARFRTHSVVIAVQGFEQRRAFSRALGAVADYYEGGRHLSSSMAAMPEICDFSIFSLSPALQPDIVVIDKPAALRACGLFENMPTNGVVLMNMDAPGALDVLAQAKAAGLNNILHYSEQDKNAEICVMDRLLASNGMQATCRILGREVTINAPTQNNPDMPMKAQSLNMLMAAMAVVKLSDMRLRECAQVMARAYMASSDMSHPDHRAEHMKSISLLGVGDMGGAFVQEALFRVKNMIDTGVGRRTVVLEQGAPHAQAQDFTLPSRLGGQDVVCATKKISVFKNARNAVEGLIKGVKLQHIVPEVLTPGDYVVFKSSPDASSTVFSEALRAEG
;
A
#
# COMPACT_ATOMS: atom_id res chain seq x y z
N MET A 1 -18.77 7.38 11.04
CA MET A 1 -19.54 6.13 10.85
C MET A 1 -19.68 5.49 12.22
N GLY A 2 -20.76 4.75 12.49
CA GLY A 2 -20.80 3.93 13.71
C GLY A 2 -19.70 2.89 13.61
N LEU A 3 -18.91 2.72 14.68
CA LEU A 3 -18.00 1.58 14.80
C LEU A 3 -18.88 0.35 14.98
N ASN A 4 -18.94 -0.53 13.98
CA ASN A 4 -19.49 -1.86 14.19
C ASN A 4 -18.59 -2.59 15.17
N ALA A 5 -19.18 -3.28 16.15
CA ALA A 5 -18.42 -4.14 17.06
C ALA A 5 -17.68 -5.22 16.27
N LEU A 6 -16.40 -5.42 16.58
CA LEU A 6 -15.60 -6.54 16.09
C LEU A 6 -16.02 -7.85 16.77
N TRP A 7 -16.41 -7.75 18.05
CA TRP A 7 -16.86 -8.86 18.88
C TRP A 7 -17.94 -8.42 19.87
N VAL A 8 -18.90 -9.30 20.13
CA VAL A 8 -19.97 -9.09 21.11
C VAL A 8 -20.02 -10.23 22.13
N SER A 9 -20.32 -9.90 23.39
CA SER A 9 -20.36 -10.83 24.54
C SER A 9 -20.96 -12.20 24.23
N ASN A 10 -22.20 -12.26 23.75
CA ASN A 10 -22.92 -13.51 23.47
C ASN A 10 -22.23 -14.41 22.43
N GLU A 11 -21.60 -13.81 21.40
CA GLU A 11 -20.87 -14.56 20.38
C GLU A 11 -19.59 -15.16 20.97
N VAL A 12 -18.86 -14.35 21.75
CA VAL A 12 -17.59 -14.76 22.33
C VAL A 12 -17.77 -15.79 23.44
N GLU A 13 -18.88 -15.76 24.19
CA GLU A 13 -19.28 -16.86 25.10
C GLU A 13 -19.40 -18.19 24.35
N VAL A 14 -20.11 -18.22 23.21
CA VAL A 14 -20.27 -19.42 22.39
C VAL A 14 -18.94 -19.90 21.81
N ILE A 15 -18.08 -18.99 21.33
CA ILE A 15 -16.75 -19.32 20.77
C ILE A 15 -15.81 -19.89 21.83
N THR A 16 -15.84 -19.35 23.06
CA THR A 16 -14.86 -19.66 24.11
C THR A 16 -15.33 -20.70 25.12
N GLY A 17 -16.63 -20.96 25.21
CA GLY A 17 -17.25 -21.68 26.33
C GLY A 17 -17.19 -20.90 27.65
N GLY A 18 -16.92 -19.60 27.59
CA GLY A 18 -16.87 -18.71 28.74
C GLY A 18 -18.25 -18.17 29.14
N ARG A 19 -18.26 -17.28 30.14
CA ARG A 19 -19.46 -16.59 30.62
C ARG A 19 -19.14 -15.14 30.96
N SER A 20 -19.90 -14.19 30.42
CA SER A 20 -19.75 -12.78 30.78
C SER A 20 -20.51 -12.45 32.06
N THR A 21 -19.99 -11.51 32.85
CA THR A 21 -20.70 -10.92 34.00
C THR A 21 -21.77 -9.93 33.56
N MET A 22 -21.54 -9.23 32.45
CA MET A 22 -22.42 -8.22 31.86
C MET A 22 -22.32 -8.26 30.32
N PRO A 23 -23.31 -7.76 29.56
CA PRO A 23 -23.18 -7.57 28.12
C PRO A 23 -22.10 -6.54 27.78
N TRP A 24 -21.39 -6.75 26.69
CA TRP A 24 -20.37 -5.85 26.16
C TRP A 24 -20.23 -5.98 24.64
N GLU A 25 -19.70 -4.93 24.02
CA GLU A 25 -19.32 -4.85 22.62
C GLU A 25 -17.90 -4.26 22.55
N ALA A 26 -17.03 -4.87 21.75
CA ALA A 26 -15.64 -4.43 21.58
C ALA A 26 -15.34 -4.17 20.11
N VAL A 27 -14.61 -3.09 19.82
CA VAL A 27 -14.29 -2.64 18.45
C VAL A 27 -12.92 -3.10 17.96
N ASP A 28 -12.04 -3.50 18.89
CA ASP A 28 -10.76 -4.15 18.64
C ASP A 28 -10.39 -4.98 19.90
N LEU A 29 -9.18 -5.53 19.99
CA LEU A 29 -8.69 -6.28 21.15
C LEU A 29 -7.18 -6.13 21.34
N THR A 30 -6.70 -6.42 22.54
CA THR A 30 -5.26 -6.46 22.84
C THR A 30 -4.92 -7.45 23.96
N ILE A 31 -3.66 -7.88 23.97
CA ILE A 31 -3.03 -8.74 24.99
C ILE A 31 -1.97 -7.97 25.82
N ARG A 32 -1.84 -6.65 25.60
CA ARG A 32 -0.83 -5.79 26.24
C ARG A 32 -1.51 -4.60 26.88
N GLN A 33 -1.33 -4.46 28.20
CA GLN A 33 -1.93 -3.37 28.99
C GLN A 33 -1.57 -1.98 28.44
N ASP A 34 -0.30 -1.76 28.05
CA ASP A 34 0.16 -0.46 27.52
C ASP A 34 -0.46 -0.08 26.15
N ASP A 35 -1.00 -1.07 25.42
CA ASP A 35 -1.55 -0.87 24.08
C ASP A 35 -3.08 -0.71 24.08
N VAL A 36 -3.74 -0.79 25.26
CA VAL A 36 -5.20 -0.70 25.41
C VAL A 36 -5.71 0.64 24.91
N ARG A 37 -6.77 0.60 24.09
CA ARG A 37 -7.51 1.78 23.62
C ARG A 37 -8.97 1.71 24.06
N PRO A 38 -9.67 2.86 24.13
CA PRO A 38 -11.10 2.89 24.39
C PRO A 38 -11.87 2.00 23.41
N GLY A 39 -12.63 1.03 23.94
CA GLY A 39 -13.40 0.06 23.16
C GLY A 39 -12.71 -1.29 22.91
N ASP A 40 -11.47 -1.50 23.36
CA ASP A 40 -10.76 -2.77 23.18
C ASP A 40 -11.27 -3.87 24.15
N LEU A 41 -11.30 -5.12 23.68
CA LEU A 41 -11.39 -6.31 24.53
C LEU A 41 -9.99 -6.70 25.03
N PHE A 42 -9.77 -6.65 26.34
CA PHE A 42 -8.47 -6.98 26.94
C PHE A 42 -8.36 -8.46 27.32
N PHE A 43 -7.26 -9.13 26.95
CA PHE A 43 -6.98 -10.51 27.37
C PHE A 43 -5.95 -10.53 28.50
N ALA A 44 -6.42 -10.76 29.73
CA ALA A 44 -5.61 -10.55 30.93
C ALA A 44 -4.69 -11.73 31.30
N SER A 45 -3.51 -11.39 31.81
CA SER A 45 -2.60 -12.25 32.56
C SER A 45 -2.68 -11.96 34.07
N ALA A 46 -2.01 -12.76 34.90
CA ALA A 46 -2.05 -12.60 36.35
C ALA A 46 -1.25 -11.39 36.88
N GLU A 47 -0.45 -10.73 36.02
CA GLU A 47 0.39 -9.59 36.38
C GLU A 47 -0.24 -8.24 35.95
N ASP A 48 -1.32 -8.26 35.17
CA ASP A 48 -1.96 -7.04 34.66
C ASP A 48 -2.81 -6.33 35.71
N ASN A 49 -2.73 -5.00 35.73
CA ASN A 49 -3.54 -4.13 36.57
C ASN A 49 -4.87 -3.78 35.89
N LEU A 50 -5.92 -4.53 36.22
CA LEU A 50 -7.25 -4.34 35.63
C LEU A 50 -7.85 -2.94 35.90
N HIS A 51 -7.52 -2.26 37.01
CA HIS A 51 -7.96 -0.88 37.21
C HIS A 51 -7.44 0.01 36.08
N HIS A 52 -6.16 -0.12 35.73
CA HIS A 52 -5.54 0.67 34.67
C HIS A 52 -6.10 0.32 33.27
N VAL A 53 -6.36 -0.96 33.01
CA VAL A 53 -7.00 -1.43 31.77
C VAL A 53 -8.37 -0.76 31.56
N PHE A 54 -9.18 -0.67 32.62
CA PHE A 54 -10.49 -0.02 32.55
C PHE A 54 -10.42 1.52 32.59
N GLU A 55 -9.43 2.12 33.26
CA GLU A 55 -9.11 3.56 33.16
C GLU A 55 -8.77 3.98 31.73
N LEU A 56 -8.08 3.12 30.96
CA LEU A 56 -7.81 3.30 29.53
C LEU A 56 -9.03 3.06 28.61
N GLY A 57 -10.16 2.65 29.17
CA GLY A 57 -11.44 2.54 28.47
C GLY A 57 -11.71 1.19 27.78
N ALA A 58 -11.06 0.10 28.21
CA ALA A 58 -11.40 -1.24 27.72
C ALA A 58 -12.89 -1.56 27.91
N SER A 59 -13.54 -2.15 26.90
CA SER A 59 -14.96 -2.52 26.96
C SER A 59 -15.23 -3.71 27.87
N ALA A 60 -14.28 -4.65 27.94
CA ALA A 60 -14.34 -5.83 28.79
C ALA A 60 -12.94 -6.43 28.99
N ALA A 61 -12.78 -7.26 30.02
CA ALA A 61 -11.57 -8.07 30.22
C ALA A 61 -11.88 -9.58 30.23
N VAL A 62 -11.09 -10.36 29.48
CA VAL A 62 -11.12 -11.83 29.48
C VAL A 62 -10.18 -12.33 30.58
N VAL A 63 -10.74 -13.03 31.57
CA VAL A 63 -10.04 -13.47 32.78
C VAL A 63 -10.20 -14.98 32.98
N SER A 64 -9.21 -15.64 33.58
CA SER A 64 -9.35 -17.05 33.95
C SER A 64 -10.14 -17.21 35.24
N HIS A 65 -10.88 -18.32 35.41
CA HIS A 65 -11.61 -18.62 36.65
C HIS A 65 -10.73 -18.62 37.92
N GLY A 66 -9.40 -18.84 37.78
CA GLY A 66 -8.43 -18.83 38.87
C GLY A 66 -7.73 -17.47 39.08
N MET A 67 -8.05 -16.45 38.29
CA MET A 67 -7.49 -15.11 38.43
C MET A 67 -8.15 -14.37 39.59
N SER A 68 -7.33 -13.78 40.47
CA SER A 68 -7.82 -12.93 41.55
C SER A 68 -8.19 -11.55 41.01
N VAL A 69 -9.47 -11.32 40.73
CA VAL A 69 -10.00 -10.02 40.30
C VAL A 69 -10.44 -9.20 41.53
N PRO A 70 -10.08 -7.90 41.65
CA PRO A 70 -10.60 -7.03 42.71
C PRO A 70 -12.13 -6.97 42.72
N ALA A 71 -12.74 -6.98 43.90
CA ALA A 71 -14.19 -7.04 44.04
C ALA A 71 -14.90 -5.82 43.41
N ASP A 72 -14.31 -4.64 43.57
CA ASP A 72 -14.81 -3.39 42.98
C ASP A 72 -14.72 -3.39 41.45
N ILE A 73 -13.72 -4.07 40.85
CA ILE A 73 -13.69 -4.32 39.41
C ILE A 73 -14.76 -5.33 38.98
N ALA A 74 -14.90 -6.43 39.72
CA ALA A 74 -15.86 -7.50 39.42
C ALA A 74 -17.33 -7.04 39.46
N ASP A 75 -17.65 -6.09 40.35
CA ASP A 75 -18.99 -5.53 40.50
C ASP A 75 -19.31 -4.40 39.49
N GLN A 76 -18.30 -3.73 38.92
CA GLN A 76 -18.48 -2.52 38.09
C GLN A 76 -18.24 -2.72 36.59
N TYR A 77 -17.38 -3.66 36.18
CA TYR A 77 -16.93 -3.78 34.79
C TYR A 77 -17.29 -5.14 34.14
N PRO A 78 -17.50 -5.18 32.82
CA PRO A 78 -17.75 -6.44 32.11
C PRO A 78 -16.50 -7.34 32.10
N LEU A 79 -16.67 -8.58 32.57
CA LEU A 79 -15.64 -9.61 32.60
C LEU A 79 -16.14 -10.85 31.87
N LEU A 80 -15.32 -11.41 30.97
CA LEU A 80 -15.55 -12.74 30.39
C LEU A 80 -14.71 -13.77 31.14
N GLN A 81 -15.37 -14.62 31.92
CA GLN A 81 -14.72 -15.70 32.67
C GLN A 81 -14.53 -16.93 31.78
N VAL A 82 -13.28 -17.40 31.62
CA VAL A 82 -12.91 -18.55 30.79
C VAL A 82 -12.03 -19.55 31.54
N SER A 83 -11.98 -20.80 31.08
CA SER A 83 -11.07 -21.80 31.68
C SER A 83 -9.59 -21.50 31.41
N CYS A 84 -9.28 -20.91 30.25
CA CYS A 84 -7.94 -20.50 29.86
C CYS A 84 -7.99 -19.33 28.87
N VAL A 85 -7.40 -18.18 29.23
CA VAL A 85 -7.40 -16.95 28.41
C VAL A 85 -6.70 -17.18 27.06
N TYR A 86 -5.63 -17.96 27.03
CA TYR A 86 -4.90 -18.26 25.80
C TYR A 86 -5.69 -19.15 24.82
N GLU A 87 -6.39 -20.18 25.32
CA GLU A 87 -7.23 -21.03 24.45
C GLU A 87 -8.50 -20.30 24.00
N ALA A 88 -9.05 -19.40 24.82
CA ALA A 88 -10.08 -18.47 24.40
C ALA A 88 -9.60 -17.60 23.22
N LEU A 89 -8.43 -16.95 23.35
CA LEU A 89 -7.84 -16.15 22.26
C LEU A 89 -7.61 -16.97 20.98
N ARG A 90 -7.16 -18.23 21.09
CA ARG A 90 -7.03 -19.15 19.95
C ARG A 90 -8.38 -19.54 19.35
N ALA A 91 -9.45 -19.61 20.14
CA ALA A 91 -10.80 -19.85 19.64
C ALA A 91 -11.32 -18.65 18.84
N LEU A 92 -11.17 -17.41 19.33
CA LEU A 92 -11.50 -16.20 18.55
C LEU A 92 -10.65 -16.10 17.28
N ALA A 93 -9.36 -16.43 17.33
CA ALA A 93 -8.48 -16.43 16.16
C ALA A 93 -9.00 -17.37 15.05
N ARG A 94 -9.47 -18.57 15.42
CA ARG A 94 -10.11 -19.51 14.47
C ARG A 94 -11.46 -18.99 14.00
N ALA A 95 -12.31 -18.48 14.88
CA ALA A 95 -13.61 -17.91 14.52
C ALA A 95 -13.46 -16.75 13.52
N ALA A 96 -12.51 -15.84 13.73
CA ALA A 96 -12.20 -14.74 12.83
C ALA A 96 -11.77 -15.22 11.44
N ARG A 97 -10.99 -16.31 11.35
CA ARG A 97 -10.57 -16.92 10.08
C ARG A 97 -11.75 -17.44 9.24
N PHE A 98 -12.86 -17.82 9.88
CA PHE A 98 -14.12 -18.17 9.21
C PHE A 98 -15.09 -17.00 9.04
N ARG A 99 -15.01 -15.97 9.90
CA ARG A 99 -15.83 -14.75 9.85
C ARG A 99 -15.40 -13.79 8.74
N THR A 100 -14.10 -13.70 8.45
CA THR A 100 -13.59 -12.74 7.45
C THR A 100 -13.95 -13.14 6.01
N HIS A 101 -14.22 -12.14 5.18
CA HIS A 101 -14.34 -12.28 3.72
C HIS A 101 -13.03 -12.01 2.96
N SER A 102 -11.95 -11.67 3.68
CA SER A 102 -10.66 -11.38 3.06
C SER A 102 -9.95 -12.63 2.52
N VAL A 103 -9.15 -12.45 1.48
CA VAL A 103 -8.18 -13.47 1.06
C VAL A 103 -7.01 -13.44 2.05
N VAL A 104 -6.78 -14.54 2.75
CA VAL A 104 -5.76 -14.64 3.80
C VAL A 104 -4.42 -15.04 3.19
N ILE A 105 -3.44 -14.15 3.28
CA ILE A 105 -2.12 -14.28 2.66
C ILE A 105 -1.05 -14.46 3.73
N ALA A 106 -0.29 -15.55 3.65
CA ALA A 106 0.95 -15.72 4.40
C ALA A 106 2.14 -15.24 3.58
N VAL A 107 2.98 -14.37 4.13
CA VAL A 107 4.28 -14.01 3.52
C VAL A 107 5.42 -14.48 4.41
N GLN A 108 6.42 -15.11 3.80
CA GLN A 108 7.63 -15.57 4.47
C GLN A 108 8.52 -14.36 4.83
N GLY A 109 8.67 -14.07 6.13
CA GLY A 109 9.62 -13.06 6.63
C GLY A 109 9.06 -11.64 6.69
N PHE A 110 9.52 -10.87 7.67
CA PHE A 110 8.96 -9.55 8.00
C PHE A 110 9.34 -8.46 6.97
N GLU A 111 10.53 -8.52 6.38
CA GLU A 111 10.92 -7.57 5.31
C GLU A 111 10.10 -7.80 4.05
N GLN A 112 9.96 -9.08 3.65
CA GLN A 112 9.16 -9.54 2.51
C GLN A 112 7.71 -9.12 2.70
N ARG A 113 7.12 -9.41 3.86
CA ARG A 113 5.74 -9.07 4.18
C ARG A 113 5.49 -7.57 4.07
N ARG A 114 6.32 -6.72 4.68
CA ARG A 114 6.17 -5.26 4.56
C ARG A 114 6.31 -4.76 3.13
N ALA A 115 7.25 -5.30 2.35
CA ALA A 115 7.42 -4.92 0.94
C ALA A 115 6.22 -5.37 0.08
N PHE A 116 5.68 -6.56 0.34
CA PHE A 116 4.49 -7.12 -0.29
C PHE A 116 3.22 -6.32 0.08
N SER A 117 2.97 -6.08 1.37
CA SER A 117 1.84 -5.29 1.87
C SER A 117 1.83 -3.88 1.28
N ARG A 118 2.99 -3.22 1.19
CA ARG A 118 3.12 -1.89 0.58
C ARG A 118 2.76 -1.86 -0.90
N ALA A 119 3.12 -2.92 -1.65
CA ALA A 119 2.73 -3.04 -3.05
C ALA A 119 1.22 -3.27 -3.16
N LEU A 120 0.67 -4.28 -2.47
CA LEU A 120 -0.74 -4.67 -2.59
C LEU A 120 -1.69 -3.60 -2.03
N GLY A 121 -1.35 -3.00 -0.89
CA GLY A 121 -2.09 -1.92 -0.24
C GLY A 121 -2.12 -0.59 -1.00
N ALA A 122 -1.41 -0.49 -2.12
CA ALA A 122 -1.53 0.65 -3.03
C ALA A 122 -2.76 0.56 -3.96
N VAL A 123 -3.44 -0.60 -3.98
CA VAL A 123 -4.55 -0.88 -4.91
C VAL A 123 -5.75 -1.61 -4.28
N ALA A 124 -5.65 -2.04 -3.02
CA ALA A 124 -6.69 -2.77 -2.30
C ALA A 124 -6.64 -2.47 -0.80
N ASP A 125 -7.76 -2.62 -0.10
CA ASP A 125 -7.82 -2.47 1.35
C ASP A 125 -7.26 -3.75 2.01
N TYR A 126 -6.35 -3.60 2.97
CA TYR A 126 -5.69 -4.74 3.61
C TYR A 126 -5.56 -4.58 5.13
N TYR A 127 -5.58 -5.72 5.82
CA TYR A 127 -5.21 -5.86 7.21
C TYR A 127 -3.83 -6.53 7.31
N GLU A 128 -2.83 -5.90 7.94
CA GLU A 128 -1.56 -6.55 8.23
C GLU A 128 -1.50 -7.01 9.69
N GLY A 129 -1.37 -8.31 9.91
CA GLY A 129 -1.30 -8.88 11.24
C GLY A 129 0.01 -8.53 11.96
N GLY A 130 -0.05 -8.30 13.27
CA GLY A 130 1.12 -8.06 14.12
C GLY A 130 2.02 -9.29 14.33
N ARG A 131 2.86 -9.21 15.37
CA ARG A 131 3.77 -10.30 15.77
C ARG A 131 3.04 -11.48 16.44
N HIS A 132 1.96 -11.20 17.17
CA HIS A 132 1.21 -12.18 17.96
C HIS A 132 0.04 -12.75 17.13
N LEU A 133 0.30 -13.85 16.43
CA LEU A 133 -0.62 -14.42 15.44
C LEU A 133 -2.07 -14.54 15.92
N SER A 134 -2.32 -15.19 17.07
CA SER A 134 -3.70 -15.39 17.57
C SER A 134 -4.42 -14.07 17.85
N SER A 135 -3.72 -13.08 18.43
CA SER A 135 -4.28 -11.75 18.68
C SER A 135 -4.59 -11.04 17.37
N SER A 136 -3.69 -11.10 16.39
CA SER A 136 -3.89 -10.45 15.10
C SER A 136 -4.96 -11.14 14.24
N MET A 137 -5.08 -12.46 14.31
CA MET A 137 -6.18 -13.18 13.66
C MET A 137 -7.51 -12.83 14.33
N ALA A 138 -7.57 -12.79 15.66
CA ALA A 138 -8.79 -12.41 16.38
C ALA A 138 -9.19 -10.94 16.14
N ALA A 139 -8.21 -10.05 15.88
CA ALA A 139 -8.42 -8.65 15.50
C ALA A 139 -8.77 -8.43 14.00
N MET A 140 -8.91 -9.51 13.22
CA MET A 140 -9.13 -9.42 11.78
C MET A 140 -10.53 -8.87 11.44
N PRO A 141 -10.64 -7.84 10.57
CA PRO A 141 -11.93 -7.31 10.11
C PRO A 141 -12.78 -8.37 9.40
N GLU A 142 -14.10 -8.21 9.49
CA GLU A 142 -15.06 -9.02 8.70
C GLU A 142 -14.94 -8.70 7.20
N ILE A 143 -14.87 -7.41 6.87
CA ILE A 143 -14.82 -6.90 5.50
C ILE A 143 -13.45 -6.25 5.26
N CYS A 144 -12.67 -6.84 4.37
CA CYS A 144 -11.37 -6.37 3.90
C CYS A 144 -11.00 -7.18 2.64
N ASP A 145 -10.26 -6.64 1.67
CA ASP A 145 -9.91 -7.43 0.47
C ASP A 145 -8.87 -8.51 0.82
N PHE A 146 -7.86 -8.15 1.62
CA PHE A 146 -6.71 -9.00 1.93
C PHE A 146 -6.33 -8.96 3.41
N SER A 147 -5.96 -10.10 4.00
CA SER A 147 -5.37 -10.14 5.34
C SER A 147 -4.00 -10.81 5.31
N ILE A 148 -2.96 -10.02 5.59
CA ILE A 148 -1.57 -10.36 5.33
C ILE A 148 -0.85 -10.66 6.65
N PHE A 149 -0.35 -11.89 6.79
CA PHE A 149 0.27 -12.40 8.01
C PHE A 149 1.66 -12.98 7.76
N SER A 150 2.38 -13.23 8.84
CA SER A 150 3.59 -14.05 8.79
C SER A 150 3.21 -15.52 8.59
N LEU A 151 3.95 -16.25 7.75
CA LEU A 151 3.73 -17.68 7.51
C LEU A 151 3.75 -18.50 8.82
N SER A 152 2.66 -19.24 9.06
CA SER A 152 2.48 -20.11 10.23
C SER A 152 1.46 -21.22 9.92
N PRO A 153 1.68 -22.47 10.38
CA PRO A 153 0.73 -23.58 10.20
C PRO A 153 -0.65 -23.33 10.83
N ALA A 154 -0.74 -22.45 11.84
CA ALA A 154 -1.98 -22.13 12.53
C ALA A 154 -2.88 -21.10 11.81
N LEU A 155 -2.38 -20.47 10.74
CA LEU A 155 -3.08 -19.39 10.04
C LEU A 155 -4.14 -19.90 9.04
N GLN A 156 -3.93 -21.09 8.46
CA GLN A 156 -4.74 -21.64 7.35
C GLN A 156 -4.87 -20.64 6.16
N PRO A 157 -3.76 -20.16 5.57
CA PRO A 157 -3.80 -19.14 4.51
C PRO A 157 -4.38 -19.70 3.19
N ASP A 158 -5.04 -18.83 2.43
CA ASP A 158 -5.48 -19.12 1.06
C ASP A 158 -4.32 -19.01 0.06
N ILE A 159 -3.38 -18.08 0.31
CA ILE A 159 -2.18 -17.88 -0.51
C ILE A 159 -0.93 -17.84 0.38
N VAL A 160 0.13 -18.54 -0.02
CA VAL A 160 1.45 -18.50 0.63
C VAL A 160 2.48 -17.90 -0.34
N VAL A 161 3.26 -16.91 0.10
CA VAL A 161 4.31 -16.23 -0.67
C VAL A 161 5.68 -16.48 -0.03
N ILE A 162 6.60 -17.10 -0.79
CA ILE A 162 7.93 -17.51 -0.31
C ILE A 162 9.02 -16.91 -1.20
N ASP A 163 9.85 -16.03 -0.63
CA ASP A 163 10.97 -15.31 -1.30
C ASP A 163 12.32 -16.01 -1.10
N LYS A 164 12.57 -16.50 0.12
CA LYS A 164 13.85 -17.04 0.57
C LYS A 164 13.64 -18.40 1.24
N PRO A 165 13.34 -19.46 0.47
CA PRO A 165 12.99 -20.78 1.00
C PRO A 165 14.05 -21.37 1.94
N ALA A 166 15.36 -21.20 1.70
CA ALA A 166 16.41 -21.63 2.64
C ALA A 166 16.36 -21.00 4.05
N ALA A 167 15.60 -19.92 4.26
CA ALA A 167 15.35 -19.36 5.59
C ALA A 167 14.27 -20.14 6.38
N LEU A 168 13.48 -20.98 5.70
CA LEU A 168 12.45 -21.81 6.31
C LEU A 168 13.08 -23.12 6.81
N ARG A 169 12.99 -23.36 8.11
CA ARG A 169 13.53 -24.57 8.79
C ARG A 169 12.46 -25.47 9.42
N ALA A 170 11.19 -25.12 9.27
CA ALA A 170 10.09 -25.86 9.89
C ALA A 170 9.56 -26.96 8.97
N CYS A 171 9.26 -28.12 9.53
CA CYS A 171 8.30 -29.05 8.94
C CYS A 171 6.87 -28.49 9.14
N GLY A 172 5.94 -28.86 8.26
CA GLY A 172 4.51 -28.50 8.42
C GLY A 172 4.15 -27.08 7.98
N LEU A 173 4.99 -26.39 7.19
CA LEU A 173 4.74 -25.03 6.67
C LEU A 173 3.36 -24.84 6.02
N PHE A 174 2.87 -25.90 5.38
CA PHE A 174 1.61 -25.97 4.63
C PHE A 174 0.54 -26.82 5.34
N GLU A 175 0.77 -27.22 6.59
CA GLU A 175 -0.20 -27.97 7.37
C GLU A 175 -1.46 -27.13 7.57
N ASN A 176 -2.64 -27.75 7.39
CA ASN A 176 -3.94 -27.09 7.41
C ASN A 176 -4.17 -26.01 6.31
N MET A 177 -3.31 -25.92 5.29
CA MET A 177 -3.59 -25.12 4.10
C MET A 177 -4.70 -25.80 3.25
N PRO A 178 -5.70 -25.07 2.73
CA PRO A 178 -6.70 -25.62 1.83
C PRO A 178 -6.05 -26.22 0.57
N THR A 179 -6.59 -27.34 0.05
CA THR A 179 -6.03 -28.05 -1.12
C THR A 179 -6.11 -27.27 -2.43
N ASN A 180 -7.01 -26.28 -2.50
CA ASN A 180 -7.13 -25.29 -3.57
C ASN A 180 -6.25 -24.04 -3.35
N GLY A 181 -5.63 -23.90 -2.18
CA GLY A 181 -4.77 -22.77 -1.85
C GLY A 181 -3.54 -22.67 -2.76
N VAL A 182 -3.04 -21.45 -2.94
CA VAL A 182 -1.99 -21.14 -3.93
C VAL A 182 -0.64 -20.88 -3.24
N VAL A 183 0.43 -21.48 -3.75
CA VAL A 183 1.80 -21.18 -3.30
C VAL A 183 2.53 -20.41 -4.39
N LEU A 184 2.91 -19.16 -4.11
CA LEU A 184 3.81 -18.35 -4.93
C LEU A 184 5.25 -18.53 -4.43
N MET A 185 6.11 -19.15 -5.23
CA MET A 185 7.47 -19.50 -4.81
C MET A 185 8.56 -18.88 -5.70
N ASN A 186 9.54 -18.24 -5.08
CA ASN A 186 10.77 -17.84 -5.75
C ASN A 186 11.64 -19.09 -6.01
N MET A 187 11.79 -19.46 -7.29
CA MET A 187 12.62 -20.60 -7.69
C MET A 187 14.10 -20.26 -7.89
N ASP A 188 14.46 -18.97 -7.94
CA ASP A 188 15.85 -18.51 -8.08
C ASP A 188 16.64 -18.65 -6.78
N ALA A 189 15.94 -18.83 -5.65
CA ALA A 189 16.53 -18.84 -4.32
C ALA A 189 16.89 -20.25 -3.83
N PRO A 190 17.99 -20.41 -3.08
CA PRO A 190 18.39 -21.70 -2.52
C PRO A 190 17.31 -22.27 -1.59
N GLY A 191 17.20 -23.59 -1.56
CA GLY A 191 16.19 -24.33 -0.77
C GLY A 191 14.80 -24.43 -1.42
N ALA A 192 14.58 -23.84 -2.60
CA ALA A 192 13.26 -23.87 -3.25
C ALA A 192 12.74 -25.30 -3.50
N LEU A 193 13.61 -26.23 -3.93
CA LEU A 193 13.22 -27.62 -4.17
C LEU A 193 12.73 -28.36 -2.91
N ASP A 194 13.33 -28.09 -1.75
CA ASP A 194 12.94 -28.71 -0.48
C ASP A 194 11.55 -28.22 -0.03
N VAL A 195 11.28 -26.93 -0.21
CA VAL A 195 9.99 -26.32 0.12
C VAL A 195 8.90 -26.70 -0.90
N LEU A 196 9.26 -26.85 -2.18
CA LEU A 196 8.40 -27.41 -3.22
C LEU A 196 8.00 -28.86 -2.91
N ALA A 197 8.95 -29.68 -2.43
CA ALA A 197 8.67 -31.05 -1.99
C ALA A 197 7.69 -31.07 -0.80
N GLN A 198 7.85 -30.16 0.17
CA GLN A 198 6.91 -30.02 1.29
C GLN A 198 5.51 -29.58 0.83
N ALA A 199 5.39 -28.63 -0.09
CA ALA A 199 4.10 -28.19 -0.63
C ALA A 199 3.36 -29.34 -1.35
N LYS A 200 4.08 -30.12 -2.16
CA LYS A 200 3.53 -31.32 -2.81
C LYS A 200 3.17 -32.43 -1.82
N ALA A 201 3.97 -32.64 -0.78
CA ALA A 201 3.66 -33.60 0.29
C ALA A 201 2.42 -33.22 1.11
N ALA A 202 2.12 -31.91 1.22
CA ALA A 202 0.88 -31.40 1.78
C ALA A 202 -0.34 -31.49 0.84
N GLY A 203 -0.17 -32.04 -0.38
CA GLY A 203 -1.25 -32.21 -1.36
C GLY A 203 -1.65 -30.95 -2.14
N LEU A 204 -0.82 -29.90 -2.11
CA LEU A 204 -1.07 -28.66 -2.83
C LEU A 204 -0.76 -28.81 -4.33
N ASN A 205 -1.74 -28.49 -5.17
CA ASN A 205 -1.63 -28.59 -6.63
C ASN A 205 -1.32 -27.23 -7.29
N ASN A 206 -1.74 -26.12 -6.67
CA ASN A 206 -1.61 -24.77 -7.22
C ASN A 206 -0.29 -24.11 -6.78
N ILE A 207 0.82 -24.63 -7.28
CA ILE A 207 2.16 -24.08 -7.01
C ILE A 207 2.62 -23.31 -8.24
N LEU A 208 2.80 -22.00 -8.10
CA LEU A 208 3.17 -21.07 -9.17
C LEU A 208 4.54 -20.48 -8.89
N HIS A 209 5.40 -20.46 -9.89
CA HIS A 209 6.77 -20.01 -9.73
C HIS A 209 6.90 -18.54 -10.16
N TYR A 210 7.68 -17.79 -9.40
CA TYR A 210 8.18 -16.49 -9.86
C TYR A 210 9.70 -16.46 -9.88
N SER A 211 10.24 -15.70 -10.85
CA SER A 211 11.67 -15.67 -11.15
C SER A 211 12.07 -14.36 -11.84
N GLU A 212 13.25 -13.84 -11.51
CA GLU A 212 13.90 -12.77 -12.29
C GLU A 212 14.84 -13.33 -13.39
N GLN A 213 15.12 -14.64 -13.37
CA GLN A 213 16.11 -15.30 -14.24
C GLN A 213 15.49 -16.20 -15.32
N ASP A 214 14.49 -17.02 -14.96
CA ASP A 214 13.79 -17.92 -15.86
C ASP A 214 12.58 -17.24 -16.51
N LYS A 215 12.70 -16.98 -17.81
CA LYS A 215 11.64 -16.37 -18.65
C LYS A 215 10.49 -17.33 -18.99
N ASN A 216 10.58 -18.60 -18.60
CA ASN A 216 9.54 -19.62 -18.78
C ASN A 216 8.64 -19.78 -17.54
N ALA A 217 9.03 -19.24 -16.37
CA ALA A 217 8.21 -19.26 -15.17
C ALA A 217 6.84 -18.57 -15.40
N GLU A 218 5.81 -18.98 -14.67
CA GLU A 218 4.46 -18.44 -14.83
C GLU A 218 4.40 -16.93 -14.52
N ILE A 219 5.32 -16.45 -13.67
CA ILE A 219 5.49 -15.07 -13.26
C ILE A 219 6.98 -14.70 -13.45
N CYS A 220 7.33 -13.89 -14.45
CA CYS A 220 8.74 -13.64 -14.75
C CYS A 220 9.07 -12.22 -15.23
N VAL A 221 10.31 -11.79 -15.04
CA VAL A 221 10.86 -10.60 -15.71
C VAL A 221 11.29 -10.94 -17.13
N MET A 222 10.67 -10.30 -18.12
CA MET A 222 10.99 -10.49 -19.54
C MET A 222 12.12 -9.58 -20.00
N ASP A 223 12.08 -8.32 -19.57
CA ASP A 223 13.10 -7.31 -19.86
C ASP A 223 13.19 -6.28 -18.73
N ARG A 224 14.36 -5.69 -18.53
CA ARG A 224 14.63 -4.69 -17.48
C ARG A 224 15.69 -3.69 -17.95
N LEU A 225 15.27 -2.43 -18.08
CA LEU A 225 16.12 -1.28 -18.31
C LEU A 225 16.30 -0.50 -17.00
N LEU A 226 17.56 -0.32 -16.58
CA LEU A 226 17.93 0.51 -15.44
C LEU A 226 18.53 1.83 -15.96
N ALA A 227 18.05 2.95 -15.44
CA ALA A 227 18.50 4.30 -15.76
C ALA A 227 18.74 5.10 -14.48
N SER A 228 19.43 6.25 -14.58
CA SER A 228 19.74 7.10 -13.42
C SER A 228 18.52 7.69 -12.73
N ASN A 229 17.37 7.74 -13.41
CA ASN A 229 16.10 8.29 -12.91
C ASN A 229 15.04 7.21 -12.60
N GLY A 230 15.33 5.92 -12.83
CA GLY A 230 14.39 4.85 -12.52
C GLY A 230 14.71 3.51 -13.19
N MET A 231 13.78 2.58 -13.02
CA MET A 231 13.74 1.30 -13.69
C MET A 231 12.48 1.20 -14.55
N GLN A 232 12.63 0.76 -15.79
CA GLN A 232 11.54 0.18 -16.56
C GLN A 232 11.71 -1.34 -16.57
N ALA A 233 10.65 -2.09 -16.29
CA ALA A 233 10.67 -3.55 -16.40
C ALA A 233 9.39 -4.02 -17.09
N THR A 234 9.52 -5.03 -17.96
CA THR A 234 8.40 -5.75 -18.54
C THR A 234 8.34 -7.12 -17.88
N CYS A 235 7.22 -7.40 -17.22
CA CYS A 235 6.97 -8.67 -16.53
C CYS A 235 5.82 -9.41 -17.21
N ARG A 236 5.90 -10.75 -17.25
CA ARG A 236 4.76 -11.62 -17.57
C ARG A 236 4.19 -12.14 -16.26
N ILE A 237 2.91 -11.90 -16.02
CA ILE A 237 2.20 -12.33 -14.81
C ILE A 237 1.08 -13.28 -15.24
N LEU A 238 1.27 -14.58 -15.01
CA LEU A 238 0.35 -15.66 -15.35
C LEU A 238 -0.11 -15.61 -16.83
N GLY A 239 0.83 -15.35 -17.75
CA GLY A 239 0.54 -15.19 -19.18
C GLY A 239 0.05 -13.80 -19.63
N ARG A 240 -0.01 -12.78 -18.76
CA ARG A 240 -0.32 -11.39 -19.16
C ARG A 240 0.92 -10.51 -19.02
N GLU A 241 1.36 -9.91 -20.12
CA GLU A 241 2.50 -8.99 -20.12
C GLU A 241 2.09 -7.58 -19.67
N VAL A 242 2.94 -7.00 -18.83
CA VAL A 242 2.75 -5.69 -18.18
C VAL A 242 4.11 -5.01 -18.05
N THR A 243 4.21 -3.78 -18.56
CA THR A 243 5.37 -2.92 -18.37
C THR A 243 5.12 -1.96 -17.21
N ILE A 244 6.08 -1.86 -16.30
CA ILE A 244 6.06 -0.97 -15.13
C ILE A 244 7.21 0.03 -15.22
N ASN A 245 6.93 1.28 -14.85
CA ASN A 245 7.94 2.33 -14.73
C ASN A 245 8.05 2.76 -13.25
N ALA A 246 9.17 2.43 -12.62
CA ALA A 246 9.48 2.72 -11.24
C ALA A 246 10.51 3.86 -11.16
N PRO A 247 10.13 5.09 -10.78
CA PRO A 247 11.10 6.16 -10.58
C PRO A 247 11.95 5.88 -9.34
N THR A 248 13.28 6.02 -9.45
CA THR A 248 14.20 6.00 -8.29
C THR A 248 14.20 7.37 -7.61
N GLN A 249 13.03 7.85 -7.21
CA GLN A 249 12.93 9.10 -6.46
C GLN A 249 13.59 8.93 -5.09
N ASN A 250 14.68 9.67 -4.91
CA ASN A 250 15.32 10.05 -3.63
C ASN A 250 16.41 9.14 -3.03
N ASN A 251 17.03 8.19 -3.76
CA ASN A 251 18.31 7.63 -3.27
C ASN A 251 19.26 7.10 -4.37
N PRO A 252 20.41 7.76 -4.63
CA PRO A 252 21.48 7.23 -5.47
C PRO A 252 22.12 5.95 -4.93
N ASP A 253 22.11 5.76 -3.60
CA ASP A 253 22.74 4.65 -2.89
C ASP A 253 21.74 3.52 -2.54
N MET A 254 20.69 3.33 -3.35
CA MET A 254 19.72 2.24 -3.15
C MET A 254 20.44 0.87 -3.25
N PRO A 255 20.58 0.10 -2.15
CA PRO A 255 21.33 -1.15 -2.18
C PRO A 255 20.64 -2.17 -3.07
N MET A 256 21.41 -3.01 -3.80
CA MET A 256 20.86 -3.98 -4.77
C MET A 256 19.72 -4.87 -4.23
N LYS A 257 19.67 -5.13 -2.92
CA LYS A 257 18.56 -5.87 -2.26
C LYS A 257 17.19 -5.20 -2.43
N ALA A 258 17.14 -3.88 -2.64
CA ALA A 258 15.92 -3.12 -2.87
C ALA A 258 15.56 -2.97 -4.36
N GLN A 259 16.36 -3.53 -5.28
CA GLN A 259 16.08 -3.57 -6.73
C GLN A 259 15.35 -4.85 -7.17
N SER A 260 15.19 -5.84 -6.27
CA SER A 260 14.48 -7.08 -6.62
C SER A 260 12.98 -6.81 -6.78
N LEU A 261 12.41 -7.42 -7.81
CA LEU A 261 11.00 -7.32 -8.18
C LEU A 261 10.18 -8.47 -7.61
N ASN A 262 10.78 -9.43 -6.90
CA ASN A 262 10.14 -10.61 -6.33
C ASN A 262 8.79 -10.33 -5.64
N MET A 263 8.78 -9.46 -4.63
CA MET A 263 7.56 -9.15 -3.87
C MET A 263 6.54 -8.33 -4.68
N LEU A 264 7.01 -7.49 -5.62
CA LEU A 264 6.13 -6.77 -6.54
C LEU A 264 5.48 -7.72 -7.58
N MET A 265 6.22 -8.70 -8.07
CA MET A 265 5.73 -9.77 -8.95
C MET A 265 4.74 -10.68 -8.22
N ALA A 266 5.03 -11.06 -6.97
CA ALA A 266 4.10 -11.83 -6.14
C ALA A 266 2.81 -11.04 -5.86
N ALA A 267 2.89 -9.75 -5.51
CA ALA A 267 1.72 -8.89 -5.34
C ALA A 267 0.91 -8.75 -6.63
N MET A 268 1.58 -8.56 -7.78
CA MET A 268 0.93 -8.56 -9.10
C MET A 268 0.24 -9.90 -9.43
N ALA A 269 0.82 -11.03 -9.03
CA ALA A 269 0.20 -12.33 -9.20
C ALA A 269 -1.06 -12.47 -8.32
N VAL A 270 -1.02 -12.02 -7.06
CA VAL A 270 -2.20 -11.98 -6.18
C VAL A 270 -3.31 -11.10 -6.76
N VAL A 271 -3.00 -9.87 -7.17
CA VAL A 271 -3.96 -8.97 -7.87
C VAL A 271 -4.63 -9.68 -9.05
N LYS A 272 -3.87 -10.45 -9.84
CA LYS A 272 -4.42 -11.19 -10.97
C LYS A 272 -5.23 -12.44 -10.57
N LEU A 273 -4.85 -13.13 -9.50
CA LEU A 273 -5.63 -14.26 -8.94
C LEU A 273 -6.96 -13.79 -8.34
N SER A 274 -7.01 -12.55 -7.84
CA SER A 274 -8.21 -11.88 -7.31
C SER A 274 -9.07 -11.19 -8.39
N ASP A 275 -8.86 -11.49 -9.67
CA ASP A 275 -9.52 -10.88 -10.85
C ASP A 275 -9.49 -9.33 -10.91
N MET A 276 -8.59 -8.70 -10.15
CA MET A 276 -8.40 -7.25 -10.20
C MET A 276 -7.71 -6.84 -11.51
N ARG A 277 -7.93 -5.59 -11.93
CA ARG A 277 -7.43 -5.06 -13.22
C ARG A 277 -5.92 -4.82 -13.21
N LEU A 278 -5.15 -5.89 -13.35
CA LEU A 278 -3.69 -5.90 -13.25
C LEU A 278 -2.95 -4.74 -13.95
N ARG A 279 -3.36 -4.35 -15.18
CA ARG A 279 -2.70 -3.25 -15.92
C ARG A 279 -2.88 -1.89 -15.24
N GLU A 280 -4.02 -1.64 -14.63
CA GLU A 280 -4.31 -0.39 -13.89
C GLU A 280 -3.55 -0.40 -12.56
N CYS A 281 -3.55 -1.54 -11.86
CA CYS A 281 -2.90 -1.73 -10.57
C CYS A 281 -1.36 -1.65 -10.63
N ALA A 282 -0.73 -2.34 -11.59
CA ALA A 282 0.72 -2.59 -11.59
C ALA A 282 1.59 -1.32 -11.53
N GLN A 283 1.19 -0.26 -12.25
CA GLN A 283 1.93 1.00 -12.26
C GLN A 283 1.80 1.79 -10.94
N VAL A 284 0.72 1.58 -10.18
CA VAL A 284 0.52 2.17 -8.85
C VAL A 284 1.33 1.37 -7.81
N MET A 285 1.21 0.05 -7.82
CA MET A 285 1.99 -0.84 -6.93
C MET A 285 3.50 -0.66 -7.10
N ALA A 286 3.99 -0.54 -8.34
CA ALA A 286 5.42 -0.35 -8.62
C ALA A 286 5.97 0.96 -8.03
N ARG A 287 5.17 2.03 -7.99
CA ARG A 287 5.55 3.30 -7.36
C ARG A 287 5.57 3.16 -5.85
N ALA A 288 4.51 2.60 -5.25
CA ALA A 288 4.42 2.41 -3.80
C ALA A 288 5.54 1.51 -3.26
N TYR A 289 5.83 0.40 -3.95
CA TYR A 289 6.90 -0.54 -3.61
C TYR A 289 8.28 0.14 -3.48
N MET A 290 8.58 1.06 -4.40
CA MET A 290 9.88 1.72 -4.54
C MET A 290 10.03 3.03 -3.74
N ALA A 291 8.94 3.58 -3.21
CA ALA A 291 8.93 4.93 -2.63
C ALA A 291 9.54 5.07 -1.22
N SER A 292 9.80 3.98 -0.49
CA SER A 292 10.25 4.05 0.90
C SER A 292 11.50 3.21 1.19
N SER A 293 12.60 3.91 1.48
CA SER A 293 13.78 3.34 2.15
C SER A 293 13.69 3.38 3.68
N ASP A 294 12.64 3.99 4.24
CA ASP A 294 12.42 4.01 5.69
C ASP A 294 11.63 2.77 6.13
N MET A 295 12.22 2.01 7.05
CA MET A 295 11.67 0.76 7.61
C MET A 295 11.21 0.94 9.07
N SER A 296 11.12 2.19 9.53
CA SER A 296 10.50 2.56 10.81
C SER A 296 8.96 2.54 10.71
N HIS A 297 8.32 2.33 11.86
CA HIS A 297 6.89 2.03 11.97
C HIS A 297 6.06 3.31 12.07
N PRO A 298 4.94 3.40 11.37
CA PRO A 298 3.77 4.10 11.87
C PRO A 298 2.67 3.08 12.22
N ASP A 299 2.21 3.07 13.47
CA ASP A 299 1.05 2.28 13.87
C ASP A 299 -0.21 2.79 13.17
N HIS A 300 -0.73 1.98 12.25
CA HIS A 300 -1.94 2.27 11.51
C HIS A 300 -2.97 1.14 11.70
N ARG A 301 -3.61 1.13 12.89
CA ARG A 301 -5.04 0.75 12.96
C ARG A 301 -5.79 1.69 12.01
N ALA A 302 -6.63 1.14 11.13
CA ALA A 302 -7.13 1.85 9.96
C ALA A 302 -8.18 2.92 10.29
N GLU A 303 -7.74 4.16 10.51
CA GLU A 303 -8.63 5.34 10.51
C GLU A 303 -8.58 6.05 9.15
N HIS A 304 -9.54 5.76 8.28
CA HIS A 304 -9.75 6.52 7.04
C HIS A 304 -10.45 7.86 7.31
N MET A 305 -9.69 8.86 7.76
CA MET A 305 -10.08 10.26 7.62
C MET A 305 -9.29 10.93 6.48
N LYS A 306 -9.98 11.29 5.40
CA LYS A 306 -9.36 12.00 4.26
C LYS A 306 -9.06 13.46 4.61
N SER A 307 -7.82 13.75 4.98
CA SER A 307 -7.27 15.12 4.94
C SER A 307 -5.81 15.12 4.49
N ILE A 308 -5.56 15.67 3.30
CA ILE A 308 -4.19 16.03 2.88
C ILE A 308 -3.92 17.42 3.42
N SER A 309 -3.18 17.49 4.52
CA SER A 309 -2.60 18.72 5.05
C SER A 309 -1.10 18.68 4.86
N LEU A 310 -0.57 19.42 3.87
CA LEU A 310 0.87 19.61 3.73
C LEU A 310 1.33 20.78 4.61
N LEU A 311 1.80 20.45 5.81
CA LEU A 311 2.68 21.32 6.59
C LEU A 311 4.09 21.25 5.98
N GLY A 312 4.59 22.37 5.48
CA GLY A 312 6.01 22.51 5.14
C GLY A 312 6.80 22.90 6.38
N VAL A 313 7.89 22.19 6.68
CA VAL A 313 8.90 22.60 7.67
C VAL A 313 10.27 22.41 7.04
N GLY A 314 11.14 23.39 7.18
CA GLY A 314 12.47 23.37 6.58
C GLY A 314 13.23 24.67 6.81
N ASP A 315 13.35 25.09 8.07
CA ASP A 315 14.27 26.17 8.43
C ASP A 315 15.72 25.68 8.19
N MET A 316 16.43 26.33 7.28
CA MET A 316 17.86 26.17 7.03
C MET A 316 18.46 27.57 7.08
N GLY A 317 19.23 27.85 8.12
CA GLY A 317 19.71 29.20 8.42
C GLY A 317 20.51 29.83 7.26
N GLY A 318 20.33 31.12 6.95
CA GLY A 318 19.38 32.05 7.56
C GLY A 318 19.31 33.40 6.85
N ALA A 319 18.52 34.32 7.45
CA ALA A 319 18.18 35.67 6.98
C ALA A 319 17.17 35.77 5.81
N PHE A 320 15.87 35.65 6.16
CA PHE A 320 14.68 36.32 5.58
C PHE A 320 14.71 36.80 4.11
N VAL A 321 13.88 36.18 3.24
CA VAL A 321 13.14 36.89 2.16
C VAL A 321 11.72 36.30 1.93
N GLN A 322 10.72 37.12 2.29
CA GLN A 322 9.35 37.31 1.77
C GLN A 322 8.58 36.20 1.01
N GLU A 323 7.34 35.94 1.48
CA GLU A 323 6.34 35.07 0.84
C GLU A 323 5.42 35.81 -0.15
N ALA A 324 4.95 35.11 -1.19
CA ALA A 324 3.88 35.58 -2.09
C ALA A 324 2.60 34.75 -1.89
N LEU A 325 1.50 35.39 -1.47
CA LEU A 325 0.24 34.71 -1.15
C LEU A 325 -0.64 34.51 -2.40
N PHE A 326 -0.86 33.26 -2.81
CA PHE A 326 -1.79 32.88 -3.88
C PHE A 326 -2.99 32.09 -3.33
N ARG A 327 -4.20 32.34 -3.87
CA ARG A 327 -5.42 31.62 -3.48
C ARG A 327 -5.94 30.76 -4.64
N VAL A 328 -6.06 29.46 -4.40
CA VAL A 328 -6.73 28.53 -5.34
C VAL A 328 -8.24 28.76 -5.29
N LYS A 329 -8.87 28.98 -6.45
CA LYS A 329 -10.30 29.32 -6.55
C LYS A 329 -11.18 28.19 -7.09
N ASN A 330 -10.63 27.30 -7.92
CA ASN A 330 -11.30 26.14 -8.51
C ASN A 330 -10.29 25.07 -8.95
N MET A 331 -10.75 23.82 -9.06
CA MET A 331 -10.08 22.72 -9.78
C MET A 331 -11.03 22.16 -10.83
N ILE A 332 -10.52 21.76 -11.99
CA ILE A 332 -11.29 21.10 -13.05
C ILE A 332 -10.70 19.72 -13.30
N ASP A 333 -11.57 18.69 -13.35
CA ASP A 333 -11.21 17.31 -13.68
C ASP A 333 -11.62 17.03 -15.14
N THR A 334 -10.68 16.62 -15.97
CA THR A 334 -10.89 16.41 -17.41
C THR A 334 -11.21 14.95 -17.79
N GLY A 335 -11.46 14.09 -16.79
CA GLY A 335 -11.89 12.71 -17.01
C GLY A 335 -10.78 11.72 -17.37
N VAL A 336 -9.51 12.16 -17.38
CA VAL A 336 -8.33 11.31 -17.67
C VAL A 336 -7.22 11.47 -16.61
N GLY A 337 -7.59 11.87 -15.39
CA GLY A 337 -6.68 11.87 -14.23
C GLY A 337 -5.66 13.02 -14.17
N ARG A 338 -5.80 14.07 -15.00
CA ARG A 338 -5.07 15.34 -14.81
C ARG A 338 -6.01 16.43 -14.31
N ARG A 339 -5.57 17.18 -13.29
CA ARG A 339 -6.27 18.34 -12.75
C ARG A 339 -5.45 19.60 -13.00
N THR A 340 -6.10 20.65 -13.49
CA THR A 340 -5.48 21.95 -13.78
C THR A 340 -5.88 22.96 -12.71
N VAL A 341 -4.92 23.77 -12.25
CA VAL A 341 -5.14 24.79 -11.21
C VAL A 341 -5.13 26.18 -11.85
N VAL A 342 -6.16 26.97 -11.53
CA VAL A 342 -6.26 28.38 -11.94
C VAL A 342 -6.02 29.26 -10.71
N LEU A 343 -5.03 30.15 -10.82
CA LEU A 343 -4.63 31.09 -9.77
C LEU A 343 -5.04 32.52 -10.13
N GLU A 344 -5.49 33.27 -9.12
CA GLU A 344 -5.83 34.70 -9.20
C GLU A 344 -4.99 35.46 -8.16
N GLN A 345 -4.46 36.64 -8.54
CA GLN A 345 -3.59 37.43 -7.68
C GLN A 345 -4.42 38.23 -6.66
N GLY A 346 -4.08 38.11 -5.37
CA GLY A 346 -4.66 38.94 -4.30
C GLY A 346 -4.18 40.39 -4.36
N ALA A 347 -4.86 41.29 -3.63
CA ALA A 347 -4.56 42.72 -3.61
C ALA A 347 -3.09 43.03 -3.21
N PRO A 348 -2.48 44.10 -3.75
CA PRO A 348 -1.03 44.23 -3.79
C PRO A 348 -0.43 44.80 -2.49
N HIS A 349 0.30 43.97 -1.75
CA HIS A 349 1.27 44.43 -0.77
C HIS A 349 2.66 43.88 -1.10
N ALA A 350 3.58 44.82 -1.33
CA ALA A 350 4.94 44.65 -1.86
C ALA A 350 5.04 44.08 -3.29
N GLN A 351 5.77 44.82 -4.16
CA GLN A 351 6.18 44.32 -5.47
C GLN A 351 7.33 43.33 -5.28
N ALA A 352 7.06 42.03 -5.40
CA ALA A 352 8.12 41.05 -5.63
C ALA A 352 8.65 41.23 -7.06
N GLN A 353 9.68 42.06 -7.22
CA GLN A 353 10.53 41.98 -8.41
C GLN A 353 11.22 40.61 -8.39
N ASP A 354 11.19 39.92 -9.53
CA ASP A 354 11.79 38.60 -9.79
C ASP A 354 11.18 37.36 -9.11
N PHE A 355 9.91 37.40 -8.65
CA PHE A 355 9.17 36.15 -8.38
C PHE A 355 8.60 35.53 -9.67
N THR A 356 9.12 34.36 -10.06
CA THR A 356 8.63 33.61 -11.23
C THR A 356 7.63 32.55 -10.79
N LEU A 357 6.39 32.64 -11.26
CA LEU A 357 5.36 31.61 -11.04
C LEU A 357 5.82 30.26 -11.65
N PRO A 358 5.93 29.18 -10.87
CA PRO A 358 6.33 27.89 -11.42
C PRO A 358 5.24 27.34 -12.35
N SER A 359 5.65 26.79 -13.49
CA SER A 359 4.76 26.20 -14.50
C SER A 359 3.95 25.01 -13.99
N ARG A 360 4.37 24.43 -12.86
CA ARG A 360 3.69 23.35 -12.15
C ARG A 360 3.70 23.58 -10.64
N LEU A 361 2.59 23.20 -10.00
CA LEU A 361 2.51 23.09 -8.55
C LEU A 361 2.17 21.63 -8.20
N GLY A 362 3.06 20.93 -7.47
CA GLY A 362 2.78 19.55 -7.01
C GLY A 362 2.33 18.58 -8.11
N GLY A 363 2.91 18.66 -9.31
CA GLY A 363 2.56 17.80 -10.45
C GLY A 363 1.34 18.23 -11.28
N GLN A 364 0.69 19.35 -10.94
CA GLN A 364 -0.45 19.92 -11.67
C GLN A 364 0.00 21.09 -12.55
N ASP A 365 -0.57 21.24 -13.75
CA ASP A 365 -0.25 22.34 -14.66
C ASP A 365 -0.92 23.64 -14.20
N VAL A 366 -0.15 24.74 -14.17
CA VAL A 366 -0.58 26.05 -13.65
C VAL A 366 -0.81 27.03 -14.80
N VAL A 367 -2.01 27.60 -14.90
CA VAL A 367 -2.35 28.61 -15.93
C VAL A 367 -2.64 29.95 -15.28
N CYS A 368 -1.87 30.98 -15.66
CA CYS A 368 -2.04 32.36 -15.21
C CYS A 368 -2.61 33.25 -16.34
N ALA A 369 -3.60 34.08 -16.03
CA ALA A 369 -4.33 34.87 -17.01
C ALA A 369 -3.70 36.27 -17.30
N THR A 370 -2.51 36.31 -17.93
CA THR A 370 -1.90 37.55 -18.47
C THR A 370 -1.99 37.59 -20.04
N LYS A 371 -1.45 38.58 -20.79
CA LYS A 371 -2.36 39.44 -21.59
C LYS A 371 -2.32 39.59 -23.17
N LYS A 372 -1.32 39.22 -24.01
CA LYS A 372 -1.25 39.69 -25.46
C LYS A 372 -0.71 38.84 -26.72
N ILE A 373 0.44 38.06 -26.78
CA ILE A 373 1.27 37.44 -27.94
C ILE A 373 0.73 37.29 -29.42
N SER A 374 1.44 36.48 -30.23
CA SER A 374 1.56 36.33 -31.69
C SER A 374 1.69 34.83 -32.07
N VAL A 375 1.49 34.50 -33.36
CA VAL A 375 1.31 33.11 -33.86
C VAL A 375 2.15 32.84 -35.13
N PHE A 376 2.42 31.58 -35.47
CA PHE A 376 3.16 31.11 -36.66
C PHE A 376 2.31 30.14 -37.50
N LYS A 377 2.64 29.96 -38.79
CA LYS A 377 1.79 29.23 -39.77
C LYS A 377 2.17 27.77 -40.08
N ASN A 378 3.38 27.30 -39.78
CA ASN A 378 3.80 25.91 -40.03
C ASN A 378 5.13 25.61 -39.30
N ALA A 379 5.18 24.73 -38.28
CA ALA A 379 6.39 24.53 -37.48
C ALA A 379 7.41 23.61 -38.15
N ARG A 380 6.91 22.56 -38.81
CA ARG A 380 7.74 21.48 -39.35
C ARG A 380 8.94 21.98 -40.16
N ASN A 381 8.72 22.90 -41.09
CA ASN A 381 9.78 23.50 -41.91
C ASN A 381 10.75 24.40 -41.10
N ALA A 382 10.29 25.01 -40.00
CA ALA A 382 11.14 25.80 -39.12
C ALA A 382 12.05 24.92 -38.26
N VAL A 383 11.54 23.78 -37.77
CA VAL A 383 12.32 22.81 -36.97
C VAL A 383 13.38 22.10 -37.80
N GLU A 384 13.05 21.64 -39.01
CA GLU A 384 14.02 21.01 -39.92
C GLU A 384 15.12 21.98 -40.40
N GLY A 385 14.83 23.28 -40.46
CA GLY A 385 15.83 24.31 -40.77
C GLY A 385 16.77 24.66 -39.62
N LEU A 386 16.32 24.52 -38.37
CA LEU A 386 17.10 24.82 -37.16
C LEU A 386 18.14 23.74 -36.81
N ILE A 387 17.88 22.48 -37.16
CA ILE A 387 18.74 21.33 -36.83
C ILE A 387 19.26 20.66 -38.11
N LYS A 388 20.29 21.26 -38.72
CA LYS A 388 20.89 20.77 -39.97
C LYS A 388 21.33 19.30 -39.86
N GLY A 389 20.67 18.43 -40.64
CA GLY A 389 21.09 17.04 -40.87
C GLY A 389 20.30 15.98 -40.10
N VAL A 390 19.39 16.35 -39.19
CA VAL A 390 18.57 15.38 -38.44
C VAL A 390 17.16 15.29 -39.06
N LYS A 391 16.79 14.12 -39.58
CA LYS A 391 15.41 13.86 -40.03
C LYS A 391 14.51 13.65 -38.81
N LEU A 392 13.37 14.34 -38.78
CA LEU A 392 12.43 14.37 -37.64
C LEU A 392 12.03 12.97 -37.12
N GLN A 393 11.94 12.00 -38.03
CA GLN A 393 11.63 10.59 -37.75
C GLN A 393 12.56 9.88 -36.75
N HIS A 394 13.74 10.43 -36.44
CA HIS A 394 14.66 9.88 -35.43
C HIS A 394 14.49 10.50 -34.03
N ILE A 395 13.62 11.51 -33.89
CA ILE A 395 13.35 12.20 -32.61
C ILE A 395 12.08 11.64 -31.92
N VAL A 396 11.27 10.87 -32.65
CA VAL A 396 9.87 10.55 -32.27
C VAL A 396 9.64 9.06 -31.96
N PRO A 397 10.32 8.53 -30.93
CA PRO A 397 9.65 7.57 -30.04
C PRO A 397 9.58 8.02 -28.57
N GLU A 398 10.44 8.97 -28.15
CA GLU A 398 10.72 9.18 -26.72
C GLU A 398 9.77 10.13 -25.98
N VAL A 399 8.87 10.85 -26.67
CA VAL A 399 8.24 12.07 -26.08
C VAL A 399 6.71 12.21 -26.21
N LEU A 400 6.02 11.66 -27.23
CA LEU A 400 4.58 11.96 -27.48
C LEU A 400 3.75 10.74 -27.91
N THR A 401 2.45 10.72 -27.57
CA THR A 401 1.52 9.61 -27.90
C THR A 401 0.18 10.06 -28.51
N PRO A 402 -0.54 9.18 -29.24
CA PRO A 402 -1.85 9.51 -29.82
C PRO A 402 -2.90 9.81 -28.74
N GLY A 403 -3.27 11.07 -28.57
CA GLY A 403 -4.23 11.49 -27.54
C GLY A 403 -4.04 12.92 -27.04
N ASP A 404 -2.82 13.46 -27.18
CA ASP A 404 -2.45 14.77 -26.64
C ASP A 404 -3.10 15.96 -27.41
N TYR A 405 -3.40 17.05 -26.67
CA TYR A 405 -3.99 18.30 -27.18
C TYR A 405 -3.10 19.52 -26.86
N VAL A 406 -3.19 20.59 -27.66
CA VAL A 406 -2.41 21.83 -27.53
C VAL A 406 -3.32 23.07 -27.58
N VAL A 407 -3.02 24.10 -26.78
CA VAL A 407 -3.79 25.35 -26.67
C VAL A 407 -2.86 26.57 -26.66
N PHE A 408 -3.30 27.67 -27.29
CA PHE A 408 -2.54 28.91 -27.49
C PHE A 408 -2.95 30.02 -26.49
N LYS A 409 -2.00 30.90 -26.11
CA LYS A 409 -2.30 32.22 -25.51
C LYS A 409 -1.18 33.25 -25.73
N SER A 410 -0.94 34.19 -24.78
CA SER A 410 -0.60 35.57 -25.16
C SER A 410 0.12 36.50 -24.08
N SER A 411 1.31 37.08 -24.37
CA SER A 411 1.94 38.41 -23.99
C SER A 411 3.14 38.83 -24.93
N PRO A 412 3.30 40.05 -25.54
CA PRO A 412 3.49 40.11 -27.00
C PRO A 412 4.65 40.89 -27.62
N ASP A 413 5.15 41.90 -26.92
CA ASP A 413 5.83 43.03 -27.54
C ASP A 413 7.12 42.45 -28.10
N ALA A 414 7.33 42.67 -29.40
CA ALA A 414 8.48 42.18 -30.16
C ALA A 414 8.67 40.64 -30.26
N SER A 415 8.21 40.12 -31.40
CA SER A 415 9.05 39.32 -32.33
C SER A 415 9.31 37.83 -32.10
N SER A 416 8.93 37.21 -30.99
CA SER A 416 9.03 35.75 -30.83
C SER A 416 7.67 35.08 -30.55
N THR A 417 7.04 34.59 -31.61
CA THR A 417 6.19 33.40 -31.47
C THR A 417 7.11 32.21 -31.16
N VAL A 418 6.73 31.35 -30.22
CA VAL A 418 7.40 30.06 -29.99
C VAL A 418 6.47 28.95 -30.44
N PHE A 419 7.00 27.98 -31.18
CA PHE A 419 6.20 26.88 -31.75
C PHE A 419 6.38 25.60 -30.92
N SER A 420 5.27 25.05 -30.45
CA SER A 420 5.12 23.62 -30.12
C SER A 420 3.90 23.11 -30.87
N GLU A 421 4.09 22.12 -31.75
CA GLU A 421 3.10 21.73 -32.77
C GLU A 421 2.40 20.42 -32.40
N ALA A 422 1.12 20.30 -32.78
CA ALA A 422 0.29 19.12 -32.57
C ALA A 422 -0.04 18.45 -33.91
N LEU A 423 -0.20 17.13 -33.91
CA LEU A 423 -0.79 16.40 -35.03
C LEU A 423 -1.89 15.45 -34.56
N ARG A 424 -3.10 15.68 -35.07
CA ARG A 424 -4.13 14.67 -35.28
C ARG A 424 -4.66 14.82 -36.70
N ALA A 425 -4.68 13.73 -37.44
CA ALA A 425 -5.61 13.48 -38.54
C ALA A 425 -5.78 11.96 -38.66
N GLU A 426 -6.96 11.55 -39.10
CA GLU A 426 -7.42 10.16 -39.16
C GLU A 426 -6.87 9.41 -40.39
N GLY A 427 -6.90 8.07 -40.33
CA GLY A 427 -6.44 7.16 -41.38
C GLY A 427 -6.37 5.73 -40.88
#